data_AF-A0A2E3JD27-F1
#
_entry.id   AF-A0A2E3JD27-F1
#
_cell.length_a   1.000
_cell.length_b   1.000
_cell.length_c   1.000
_cell.angle_alpha   90.00
_cell.angle_beta   90.00
_cell.angle_gamma   90.00
#
_symmetry.space_group_name_H-M   'P 1'
#
loop_
_entity.id
_entity.type
_entity.pdbx_description
1 polymer ?
#
loop_
_entity_poly.entity_id
_entity_poly.type
_entity_poly.pdbx_seq_one_letter_code
_entity_poly.pdbx_strand_id
1 'polypeptide(L)'
;MSEEMDASITEQFEGILSGTPAEDLAPADAGQAEQEVVEEQEIEAQGDDQSVEIEEAEAQSNDEIDEGDTSEESDAAPEVVEITVDGQTVRLTPEEVQGHFLRHADYTRKTQAHSEDVKAFDAEKKAFQQEIHQERAKVQAQMQQLAQMWQQEEQPNWEEIFEENPLEAPLMHHKWKQKQEERQQIMMQNQQAAVAQKQTHLAEQAKMLPEYIPQWRDGAVAERETLELRNALVEDGFNPEDVGAITDARLVKWLLAGHRQFQLEKQAPQVAKKKVAGKPKVLKPGSAKVKADTRSNLKKKLDAASKTQSREDFNSVFEELLG
;
A
#
# COMPACT_ATOMS: atom_id res chain seq x y z
N MET A 1 9.21 -21.16 -4.95
CA MET A 1 9.02 -20.70 -3.55
C MET A 1 8.27 -19.38 -3.45
N SER A 2 8.35 -18.47 -4.43
CA SER A 2 7.56 -17.22 -4.41
C SER A 2 6.07 -17.41 -4.75
N GLU A 3 5.73 -18.31 -5.69
CA GLU A 3 4.32 -18.56 -6.07
C GLU A 3 3.49 -19.23 -4.96
N GLU A 4 4.10 -20.06 -4.11
CA GLU A 4 3.38 -20.71 -3.00
C GLU A 4 3.08 -19.73 -1.85
N MET A 5 3.93 -18.73 -1.63
CA MET A 5 3.69 -17.68 -0.62
C MET A 5 2.59 -16.72 -1.06
N ASP A 6 2.57 -16.33 -2.34
CA ASP A 6 1.52 -15.47 -2.88
C ASP A 6 0.14 -16.14 -2.84
N ALA A 7 0.07 -17.45 -3.14
CA ALA A 7 -1.18 -18.22 -3.07
C ALA A 7 -1.72 -18.31 -1.63
N SER A 8 -0.84 -18.59 -0.65
CA SER A 8 -1.22 -18.69 0.77
C SER A 8 -1.76 -17.38 1.33
N ILE A 9 -1.16 -16.24 0.98
CA ILE A 9 -1.61 -14.92 1.42
C ILE A 9 -2.97 -14.58 0.79
N THR A 10 -3.18 -14.97 -0.47
CA THR A 10 -4.43 -14.71 -1.18
C THR A 10 -5.60 -15.52 -0.58
N GLU A 11 -5.40 -16.81 -0.29
CA GLU A 11 -6.40 -17.67 0.35
C GLU A 11 -6.72 -17.26 1.80
N GLN A 12 -5.69 -16.89 2.58
CA GLN A 12 -5.86 -16.42 3.96
C GLN A 12 -6.66 -15.11 4.02
N PHE A 13 -6.40 -14.18 3.10
CA PHE A 13 -7.13 -12.92 3.02
C PHE A 13 -8.58 -13.11 2.52
N GLU A 14 -8.82 -14.01 1.56
CA GLU A 14 -10.17 -14.35 1.09
C GLU A 14 -11.02 -14.99 2.20
N GLY A 15 -10.43 -15.84 3.05
CA GLY A 15 -11.11 -16.44 4.20
C GLY A 15 -11.51 -15.43 5.29
N ILE A 16 -10.70 -14.39 5.48
CA ILE A 16 -10.90 -13.36 6.51
C ILE A 16 -11.94 -12.30 6.08
N LEU A 17 -12.01 -11.97 4.78
CA LEU A 17 -12.99 -11.02 4.24
C LEU A 17 -14.35 -11.65 3.90
N SER A 18 -14.42 -12.97 3.66
CA SER A 18 -15.68 -13.67 3.32
C SER A 18 -16.54 -14.07 4.53
N GLY A 19 -16.09 -13.80 5.75
CA GLY A 19 -16.94 -13.90 6.94
C GLY A 19 -17.29 -15.33 7.36
N THR A 20 -16.31 -16.23 7.44
CA THR A 20 -16.50 -17.48 8.19
C THR A 20 -16.45 -17.18 9.71
N PRO A 21 -17.47 -17.57 10.49
CA PRO A 21 -17.44 -17.43 11.95
C PRO A 21 -16.33 -18.29 12.55
N ALA A 22 -15.61 -17.72 13.50
CA ALA A 22 -14.57 -18.35 14.28
C ALA A 22 -15.14 -19.48 15.15
N GLU A 23 -15.19 -20.69 14.61
CA GLU A 23 -15.33 -21.92 15.40
C GLU A 23 -14.67 -23.04 14.61
N ASP A 24 -13.38 -23.24 14.89
CA ASP A 24 -12.75 -24.55 15.10
C ASP A 24 -11.28 -24.53 14.63
N LEU A 25 -10.39 -23.93 15.44
CA LEU A 25 -8.99 -24.36 15.54
C LEU A 25 -8.50 -24.12 16.97
N ALA A 26 -8.77 -25.11 17.83
CA ALA A 26 -8.17 -25.23 19.15
C ALA A 26 -6.65 -25.49 19.06
N PRO A 27 -5.86 -25.11 20.09
CA PRO A 27 -4.42 -24.96 20.00
C PRO A 27 -3.66 -26.25 20.30
N ALA A 28 -2.61 -26.52 19.53
CA ALA A 28 -1.49 -27.39 19.88
C ALA A 28 -0.23 -26.71 19.35
N ASP A 29 0.94 -26.76 19.96
CA ASP A 29 1.47 -27.09 21.28
C ASP A 29 2.88 -26.49 21.25
N ALA A 30 3.40 -26.07 22.40
CA ALA A 30 4.65 -25.33 22.51
C ALA A 30 5.89 -26.22 22.31
N GLY A 31 6.95 -25.70 21.68
CA GLY A 31 8.25 -26.36 21.63
C GLY A 31 9.39 -25.45 21.18
N GLN A 32 10.31 -25.18 22.10
CA GLN A 32 11.49 -24.29 22.06
C GLN A 32 12.51 -24.52 20.92
N ALA A 33 13.27 -23.45 20.63
CA ALA A 33 14.69 -23.34 20.22
C ALA A 33 14.81 -22.35 19.05
N GLU A 34 15.78 -21.44 18.91
CA GLU A 34 16.96 -21.07 19.67
C GLU A 34 17.32 -19.65 19.19
N GLN A 35 17.98 -18.90 20.05
CA GLN A 35 18.37 -17.52 19.82
C GLN A 35 19.75 -17.53 19.14
N GLU A 36 19.83 -17.20 17.85
CA GLU A 36 21.10 -16.97 17.16
C GLU A 36 21.14 -15.58 16.54
N VAL A 37 22.04 -14.77 17.09
CA VAL A 37 22.52 -13.50 16.56
C VAL A 37 23.65 -13.85 15.60
N VAL A 38 23.69 -13.27 14.38
CA VAL A 38 24.93 -12.90 13.67
C VAL A 38 24.65 -12.16 12.34
N GLU A 39 25.42 -11.07 12.21
CA GLU A 39 25.96 -10.34 11.05
C GLU A 39 25.07 -9.83 9.89
N GLU A 40 25.01 -8.49 9.91
CA GLU A 40 25.00 -7.56 8.80
C GLU A 40 26.09 -7.89 7.75
N GLN A 41 25.68 -8.16 6.50
CA GLN A 41 26.56 -8.15 5.33
C GLN A 41 25.92 -7.38 4.17
N GLU A 42 26.75 -6.49 3.61
CA GLU A 42 26.60 -5.66 2.42
C GLU A 42 25.90 -6.35 1.23
N ILE A 43 25.04 -5.59 0.55
CA ILE A 43 24.51 -5.95 -0.77
C ILE A 43 25.11 -4.97 -1.79
N GLU A 44 25.98 -5.51 -2.64
CA GLU A 44 26.50 -4.87 -3.86
C GLU A 44 25.36 -4.51 -4.81
N ALA A 45 25.36 -3.26 -5.29
CA ALA A 45 24.53 -2.80 -6.38
C ALA A 45 25.20 -3.12 -7.72
N GLN A 46 24.69 -4.14 -8.43
CA GLN A 46 25.08 -4.42 -9.81
C GLN A 46 24.10 -3.74 -10.76
N GLY A 47 24.56 -2.68 -11.44
CA GLY A 47 23.84 -2.03 -12.52
C GLY A 47 24.04 -2.78 -13.83
N ASP A 48 22.94 -3.14 -14.48
CA ASP A 48 22.91 -3.70 -15.84
C ASP A 48 22.69 -2.54 -16.83
N ASP A 49 23.74 -2.19 -17.56
CA ASP A 49 23.76 -1.18 -18.62
C ASP A 49 23.45 -1.87 -19.95
N GLN A 50 22.18 -1.84 -20.37
CA GLN A 50 21.79 -2.24 -21.72
C GLN A 50 22.00 -1.07 -22.67
N SER A 51 23.17 -1.06 -23.30
CA SER A 51 23.51 -0.26 -24.47
C SER A 51 22.57 -0.58 -25.63
N VAL A 52 21.67 0.36 -25.97
CA VAL A 52 20.89 0.32 -27.21
C VAL A 52 21.73 0.96 -28.31
N GLU A 53 22.16 0.12 -29.25
CA GLU A 53 22.80 0.49 -30.52
C GLU A 53 21.79 1.26 -31.37
N ILE A 54 22.05 2.54 -31.64
CA ILE A 54 21.26 3.36 -32.56
C ILE A 54 22.13 3.67 -33.77
N GLU A 55 21.70 3.09 -34.89
CA GLU A 55 22.27 3.19 -36.22
C GLU A 55 22.29 4.64 -36.71
N GLU A 56 23.49 5.12 -37.01
CA GLU A 56 23.77 6.48 -37.48
C GLU A 56 23.52 6.54 -39.00
N ALA A 57 22.44 7.21 -39.40
CA ALA A 57 22.16 7.48 -40.80
C ALA A 57 22.98 8.69 -41.27
N GLU A 58 24.05 8.43 -42.05
CA GLU A 58 24.78 9.46 -42.79
C GLU A 58 23.85 10.21 -43.77
N ALA A 59 23.69 11.51 -43.55
CA ALA A 59 23.18 12.42 -44.56
C ALA A 59 24.35 13.10 -45.26
N GLN A 60 24.63 12.67 -46.50
CA GLN A 60 25.50 13.38 -47.44
C GLN A 60 24.98 14.81 -47.64
N SER A 61 25.80 15.81 -47.29
CA SER A 61 25.67 17.17 -47.81
C SER A 61 26.88 17.45 -48.69
N ASN A 62 26.63 17.38 -50.00
CA ASN A 62 27.51 17.90 -51.04
C ASN A 62 27.39 19.43 -51.05
N ASP A 63 28.46 20.13 -50.67
CA ASP A 63 28.66 21.51 -51.07
C ASP A 63 30.06 21.64 -51.68
N GLU A 64 30.05 21.98 -52.96
CA GLU A 64 31.18 22.15 -53.85
C GLU A 64 31.65 23.60 -53.69
N ILE A 65 32.84 23.82 -53.11
CA ILE A 65 33.45 25.16 -53.04
C ILE A 65 34.71 25.17 -53.90
N ASP A 66 34.61 26.02 -54.91
CA ASP A 66 35.54 26.43 -55.97
C ASP A 66 36.93 26.86 -55.46
N GLU A 67 37.97 26.50 -56.21
CA GLU A 67 39.36 26.89 -55.95
C GLU A 67 39.63 28.34 -56.36
N GLY A 68 40.32 29.09 -55.49
CA GLY A 68 41.25 30.14 -55.92
C GLY A 68 41.23 31.41 -55.09
N ASP A 69 42.17 31.53 -54.13
CA ASP A 69 43.15 32.63 -54.16
C ASP A 69 44.30 32.34 -53.18
N THR A 70 45.50 32.72 -53.59
CA THR A 70 46.74 32.55 -52.84
C THR A 70 46.94 33.76 -51.92
N SER A 71 47.03 33.57 -50.61
CA SER A 71 47.65 34.55 -49.72
C SER A 71 48.32 33.91 -48.53
N GLU A 72 49.61 34.21 -48.46
CA GLU A 72 50.59 34.08 -47.39
C GLU A 72 50.07 33.72 -45.98
N GLU A 73 50.43 32.50 -45.58
CA GLU A 73 50.91 32.09 -44.26
C GLU A 73 50.99 33.20 -43.20
N SER A 74 49.87 33.40 -42.49
CA SER A 74 49.84 33.95 -41.15
C SER A 74 49.41 32.84 -40.21
N ASP A 75 50.36 32.32 -39.45
CA ASP A 75 50.18 31.42 -38.31
C ASP A 75 49.41 32.17 -37.20
N ALA A 76 48.12 32.40 -37.42
CA ALA A 76 47.21 32.96 -36.43
C ALA A 76 46.69 31.77 -35.62
N ALA A 77 47.20 31.64 -34.38
CA ALA A 77 46.69 30.68 -33.41
C ALA A 77 45.14 30.72 -33.39
N PRO A 78 44.46 29.57 -33.30
CA PRO A 78 43.00 29.54 -33.29
C PRO A 78 42.51 30.45 -32.16
N GLU A 79 41.58 31.36 -32.47
CA GLU A 79 41.05 32.30 -31.49
C GLU A 79 40.28 31.50 -30.42
N VAL A 80 40.91 31.22 -29.29
CA VAL A 80 40.33 30.40 -28.22
C VAL A 80 39.58 31.30 -27.25
N VAL A 81 38.33 30.95 -26.97
CA VAL A 81 37.45 31.65 -26.02
C VAL A 81 37.46 30.88 -24.69
N GLU A 82 37.84 31.54 -23.60
CA GLU A 82 37.76 30.95 -22.26
C GLU A 82 36.35 31.11 -21.70
N ILE A 83 35.64 30.01 -21.45
CA ILE A 83 34.31 29.99 -20.86
C ILE A 83 34.38 29.22 -19.54
N THR A 84 33.76 29.76 -18.49
CA THR A 84 33.67 29.07 -17.19
C THR A 84 32.35 28.31 -17.11
N VAL A 85 32.43 26.98 -17.04
CA VAL A 85 31.28 26.08 -16.85
C VAL A 85 31.50 25.34 -15.54
N ASP A 86 30.54 25.39 -14.62
CA ASP A 86 30.59 24.74 -13.29
C ASP A 86 31.89 24.98 -12.49
N GLY A 87 32.44 26.19 -12.58
CA GLY A 87 33.64 26.60 -11.83
C GLY A 87 34.97 26.16 -12.43
N GLN A 88 34.97 25.52 -13.60
CA GLN A 88 36.18 25.19 -14.36
C GLN A 88 36.28 26.05 -15.63
N THR A 89 37.45 26.65 -15.86
CA THR A 89 37.73 27.44 -17.07
C THR A 89 38.13 26.49 -18.19
N VAL A 90 37.30 26.42 -19.23
CA VAL A 90 37.54 25.60 -20.42
C VAL A 90 37.83 26.54 -21.59
N ARG A 91 38.90 26.25 -22.35
CA ARG A 91 39.24 26.98 -23.56
C ARG A 91 38.60 26.25 -24.75
N LEU A 92 37.67 26.91 -25.42
CA LEU A 92 36.95 26.36 -26.58
C LEU A 92 37.17 27.27 -27.78
N THR A 93 37.25 26.70 -28.97
CA THR A 93 37.19 27.47 -30.21
C THR A 93 35.76 27.99 -30.44
N PRO A 94 35.57 29.12 -31.17
CA PRO A 94 34.24 29.67 -31.44
C PRO A 94 33.29 28.70 -32.14
N GLU A 95 33.82 27.82 -33.00
CA GLU A 95 33.05 26.77 -33.68
C GLU A 95 32.51 25.72 -32.70
N GLU A 96 33.32 25.31 -31.71
CA GLU A 96 32.89 24.37 -30.67
C GLU A 96 31.81 24.99 -29.77
N VAL A 97 31.94 26.27 -29.40
CA VAL A 97 30.93 27.00 -28.61
C VAL A 97 29.58 27.04 -29.34
N GLN A 98 29.59 27.34 -30.63
CA GLN A 98 28.39 27.32 -31.46
C GLN A 98 27.80 25.91 -31.53
N GLY A 99 28.62 24.87 -31.73
CA GLY A 99 28.19 23.48 -31.71
C GLY A 99 27.57 23.04 -30.37
N HIS A 100 28.16 23.44 -29.24
CA HIS A 100 27.62 23.18 -27.90
C HIS A 100 26.29 23.89 -27.67
N PHE A 101 26.17 25.15 -28.10
CA PHE A 101 24.90 25.89 -27.99
C PHE A 101 23.80 25.26 -28.84
N LEU A 102 24.10 24.88 -30.09
CA LEU A 102 23.16 24.21 -30.99
C LEU A 102 22.69 22.88 -30.40
N ARG A 103 23.62 22.04 -29.92
CA ARG A 103 23.28 20.76 -29.26
C ARG A 103 22.45 20.97 -27.99
N HIS A 104 22.79 21.96 -27.15
CA HIS A 104 22.03 22.27 -25.94
C HIS A 104 20.62 22.80 -26.27
N ALA A 105 20.50 23.68 -27.26
CA ALA A 105 19.22 24.19 -27.73
C ALA A 105 18.35 23.05 -28.30
N ASP A 106 18.93 22.15 -29.08
CA ASP A 106 18.23 20.96 -29.59
C ASP A 106 17.85 20.00 -28.48
N TYR A 107 18.73 19.72 -27.51
CA TYR A 107 18.43 18.88 -26.37
C TYR A 107 17.30 19.47 -25.52
N THR A 108 17.36 20.78 -25.27
CA THR A 108 16.31 21.50 -24.52
C THR A 108 14.98 21.43 -25.27
N ARG A 109 14.98 21.69 -26.59
CA ARG A 109 13.78 21.61 -27.43
C ARG A 109 13.20 20.19 -27.46
N LYS A 110 14.04 19.17 -27.64
CA LYS A 110 13.65 17.76 -27.64
C LYS A 110 13.10 17.32 -26.28
N THR A 111 13.73 17.74 -25.18
CA THR A 111 13.27 17.43 -23.82
C THR A 111 11.94 18.10 -23.52
N GLN A 112 11.75 19.34 -23.96
CA GLN A 112 10.48 20.06 -23.83
C GLN A 112 9.38 19.39 -24.66
N ALA A 113 9.65 19.09 -25.94
CA ALA A 113 8.71 18.37 -26.81
C ALA A 113 8.32 17.01 -26.22
N HIS A 114 9.30 16.23 -25.75
CA HIS A 114 9.04 14.94 -25.11
C HIS A 114 8.20 15.09 -23.83
N SER A 115 8.47 16.13 -23.02
CA SER A 115 7.67 16.41 -21.83
C SER A 115 6.23 16.81 -22.16
N GLU A 116 6.02 17.50 -23.28
CA GLU A 116 4.69 17.84 -23.80
C GLU A 116 3.97 16.60 -24.32
N ASP A 117 4.67 15.73 -25.07
CA ASP A 117 4.14 14.46 -25.57
C ASP A 117 3.72 13.53 -24.42
N VAL A 118 4.56 13.39 -23.39
CA VAL A 118 4.24 12.59 -22.20
C VAL A 118 2.98 13.13 -21.50
N LYS A 119 2.86 14.45 -21.35
CA LYS A 119 1.67 15.06 -20.75
C LYS A 119 0.42 14.85 -21.62
N ALA A 120 0.54 14.98 -22.94
CA ALA A 120 -0.56 14.75 -23.87
C ALA A 120 -1.01 13.29 -23.83
N PHE A 121 -0.06 12.34 -23.86
CA PHE A 121 -0.32 10.91 -23.74
C PHE A 121 -0.98 10.54 -22.40
N ASP A 122 -0.49 11.08 -21.28
CA ASP A 122 -1.09 10.85 -19.97
C ASP A 122 -2.52 11.42 -19.87
N ALA A 123 -2.78 12.56 -20.52
CA ALA A 123 -4.11 13.14 -20.60
C ALA A 123 -5.06 12.27 -21.43
N GLU A 124 -4.60 11.80 -22.60
CA GLU A 124 -5.37 10.89 -23.46
C GLU A 124 -5.65 9.56 -22.75
N LYS A 125 -4.64 8.97 -22.10
CA LYS A 125 -4.80 7.74 -21.31
C LYS A 125 -5.85 7.90 -20.21
N LYS A 126 -5.85 9.04 -19.49
CA LYS A 126 -6.86 9.33 -18.47
C LYS A 126 -8.25 9.50 -19.07
N ALA A 127 -8.37 10.22 -20.19
CA ALA A 127 -9.63 10.40 -20.88
C ALA A 127 -10.20 9.07 -21.38
N PHE A 128 -9.37 8.24 -22.01
CA PHE A 128 -9.73 6.91 -22.48
C PHE A 128 -10.15 5.98 -21.34
N GLN A 129 -9.43 5.98 -20.22
CA GLN A 129 -9.84 5.23 -19.02
C GLN A 129 -11.19 5.69 -18.50
N GLN A 130 -11.42 7.00 -18.42
CA GLN A 130 -12.72 7.56 -17.99
C GLN A 130 -13.85 7.18 -18.93
N GLU A 131 -13.62 7.17 -20.25
CA GLU A 131 -14.59 6.74 -21.25
C GLU A 131 -14.94 5.26 -21.10
N ILE A 132 -13.93 4.38 -21.02
CA ILE A 132 -14.14 2.95 -20.77
C ILE A 132 -14.94 2.72 -19.49
N HIS A 133 -14.62 3.43 -18.40
CA HIS A 133 -15.35 3.30 -17.14
C HIS A 133 -16.81 3.72 -17.28
N GLN A 134 -17.09 4.82 -17.98
CA GLN A 134 -18.45 5.29 -18.24
C GLN A 134 -19.24 4.33 -19.14
N GLU A 135 -18.63 3.83 -20.21
CA GLU A 135 -19.26 2.85 -21.10
C GLU A 135 -19.56 1.55 -20.37
N ARG A 136 -18.62 1.02 -19.59
CA ARG A 136 -18.84 -0.17 -18.76
C ARG A 136 -19.97 0.05 -17.77
N ALA A 137 -20.00 1.18 -17.08
CA ALA A 137 -21.08 1.50 -16.14
C ALA A 137 -22.44 1.58 -16.85
N LYS A 138 -22.49 2.17 -18.05
CA LYS A 138 -23.71 2.25 -18.87
C LYS A 138 -24.20 0.88 -19.32
N VAL A 139 -23.29 0.03 -19.82
CA VAL A 139 -23.61 -1.35 -20.23
C VAL A 139 -24.10 -2.16 -19.02
N GLN A 140 -23.46 -2.02 -17.87
CA GLN A 140 -23.87 -2.70 -16.64
C GLN A 140 -25.26 -2.25 -16.17
N ALA A 141 -25.54 -0.94 -16.20
CA ALA A 141 -26.86 -0.40 -15.87
C ALA A 141 -27.95 -0.89 -16.83
N GLN A 142 -27.67 -0.91 -18.15
CA GLN A 142 -28.59 -1.45 -19.14
C GLN A 142 -28.85 -2.94 -18.94
N MET A 143 -27.81 -3.72 -18.63
CA MET A 143 -27.93 -5.14 -18.34
C MET A 143 -28.81 -5.38 -17.09
N GLN A 144 -28.61 -4.59 -16.03
CA GLN A 144 -29.44 -4.67 -14.81
C GLN A 144 -30.90 -4.28 -15.10
N GLN A 145 -31.15 -3.24 -15.89
CA GLN A 145 -32.50 -2.85 -16.29
C GLN A 145 -33.17 -3.97 -17.10
N LEU A 146 -32.45 -4.58 -18.05
CA LEU A 146 -32.96 -5.69 -18.85
C LEU A 146 -33.28 -6.91 -17.98
N ALA A 147 -32.41 -7.22 -17.00
CA ALA A 147 -32.64 -8.28 -16.02
C ALA A 147 -33.89 -8.02 -15.15
N GLN A 148 -34.11 -6.79 -14.71
CA GLN A 148 -35.32 -6.41 -13.97
C GLN A 148 -36.59 -6.53 -14.84
N MET A 149 -36.54 -6.09 -16.10
CA MET A 149 -37.66 -6.23 -17.03
C MET A 149 -37.99 -7.70 -17.29
N TRP A 150 -36.97 -8.58 -17.36
CA TRP A 150 -37.20 -10.02 -17.49
C TRP A 150 -37.79 -10.67 -16.24
N GLN A 151 -37.46 -10.19 -15.04
CA GLN A 151 -38.06 -10.69 -13.79
C GLN A 151 -39.53 -10.27 -13.63
N GLN A 152 -39.93 -9.16 -14.26
CA GLN A 152 -41.30 -8.63 -14.21
C GLN A 152 -42.21 -9.16 -15.32
N GLU A 153 -41.70 -9.97 -16.26
CA GLU A 153 -42.53 -10.53 -17.34
C GLU A 153 -43.50 -11.57 -16.74
N GLU A 154 -44.77 -11.19 -16.61
CA GLU A 154 -45.82 -12.00 -15.99
C GLU A 154 -46.09 -13.28 -16.78
N GLN A 155 -46.37 -14.38 -16.06
CA GLN A 155 -46.61 -15.67 -16.70
C GLN A 155 -47.92 -15.60 -17.50
N PRO A 156 -47.93 -16.00 -18.78
CA PRO A 156 -49.18 -16.10 -19.54
C PRO A 156 -50.15 -17.06 -18.87
N ASN A 157 -51.44 -16.74 -18.88
CA ASN A 157 -52.47 -17.66 -18.39
C ASN A 157 -52.61 -18.84 -19.36
N TRP A 158 -51.83 -19.89 -19.13
CA TRP A 158 -51.78 -21.04 -20.02
C TRP A 158 -53.12 -21.77 -20.09
N GLU A 159 -53.89 -21.81 -19.01
CA GLU A 159 -55.21 -22.48 -18.97
C GLU A 159 -56.17 -21.89 -20.00
N GLU A 160 -56.28 -20.56 -20.05
CA GLU A 160 -57.11 -19.85 -21.04
C GLU A 160 -56.58 -20.02 -22.47
N ILE A 161 -55.26 -20.00 -22.67
CA ILE A 161 -54.63 -20.21 -23.99
C ILE A 161 -54.86 -21.64 -24.51
N PHE A 162 -54.85 -22.64 -23.62
CA PHE A 162 -55.17 -24.03 -23.96
C PHE A 162 -56.65 -24.22 -24.31
N GLU A 163 -57.54 -23.47 -23.66
CA GLU A 163 -58.98 -23.47 -23.95
C GLU A 163 -59.31 -22.78 -25.29
N GLU A 164 -58.67 -21.64 -25.60
CA GLU A 164 -58.90 -20.90 -26.85
C GLU A 164 -58.24 -21.56 -28.07
N ASN A 165 -57.02 -22.10 -27.92
CA ASN A 165 -56.21 -22.60 -29.04
C ASN A 165 -55.49 -23.94 -28.74
N PRO A 166 -56.21 -25.08 -28.64
CA PRO A 166 -55.64 -26.36 -28.21
C PRO A 166 -54.59 -26.97 -29.17
N LEU A 167 -54.56 -26.56 -30.45
CA LEU A 167 -53.59 -27.02 -31.45
C LEU A 167 -52.24 -26.29 -31.35
N GLU A 168 -52.24 -25.00 -31.05
CA GLU A 168 -51.03 -24.16 -31.04
C GLU A 168 -50.45 -23.94 -29.63
N ALA A 169 -51.29 -24.06 -28.59
CA ALA A 169 -50.89 -23.87 -27.20
C ALA A 169 -49.68 -24.73 -26.76
N PRO A 170 -49.56 -26.03 -27.13
CA PRO A 170 -48.39 -26.84 -26.74
C PRO A 170 -47.06 -26.29 -27.29
N LEU A 171 -47.08 -25.78 -28.53
CA LEU A 171 -45.91 -25.23 -29.20
C LEU A 171 -45.51 -23.86 -28.60
N MET A 172 -46.50 -23.03 -28.25
CA MET A 172 -46.27 -21.76 -27.55
C MET A 172 -45.72 -22.00 -26.14
N HIS A 173 -46.28 -22.95 -25.39
CA HIS A 173 -45.81 -23.32 -24.06
C HIS A 173 -44.38 -23.87 -24.10
N HIS A 174 -44.05 -24.73 -25.07
CA HIS A 174 -42.69 -25.24 -25.25
C HIS A 174 -41.69 -24.11 -25.54
N LYS A 175 -42.02 -23.20 -26.46
CA LYS A 175 -41.18 -22.03 -26.77
C LYS A 175 -40.98 -21.13 -25.55
N TRP A 176 -42.03 -20.90 -24.78
CA TRP A 176 -41.94 -20.10 -23.56
C TRP A 176 -41.06 -20.78 -22.51
N LYS A 177 -41.22 -22.09 -22.31
CA LYS A 177 -40.39 -22.87 -21.38
C LYS A 177 -38.92 -22.82 -21.78
N GLN A 178 -38.61 -22.99 -23.08
CA GLN A 178 -37.25 -22.86 -23.60
C GLN A 178 -36.67 -21.48 -23.35
N LYS A 179 -37.45 -20.41 -23.58
CA LYS A 179 -37.05 -19.03 -23.25
C LYS A 179 -36.79 -18.84 -21.75
N GLN A 180 -37.57 -19.47 -20.87
CA GLN A 180 -37.35 -19.43 -19.42
C GLN A 180 -36.08 -20.16 -19.00
N GLU A 181 -35.82 -21.35 -19.55
CA GLU A 181 -34.61 -22.13 -19.26
C GLU A 181 -33.35 -21.38 -19.73
N GLU A 182 -33.36 -20.81 -20.94
CA GLU A 182 -32.27 -19.97 -21.46
C GLU A 182 -32.04 -18.74 -20.56
N ARG A 183 -33.12 -18.09 -20.10
CA ARG A 183 -33.02 -16.97 -19.15
C ARG A 183 -32.37 -17.36 -17.83
N GLN A 184 -32.80 -18.47 -17.23
CA GLN A 184 -32.20 -18.94 -15.97
C GLN A 184 -30.72 -19.26 -16.16
N GLN A 185 -30.35 -19.86 -17.30
CA GLN A 185 -28.96 -20.16 -17.63
C GLN A 185 -28.12 -18.89 -17.77
N ILE A 186 -28.61 -17.87 -18.48
CA ILE A 186 -27.93 -16.57 -18.64
C ILE A 186 -27.79 -15.88 -17.28
N MET A 187 -28.84 -15.88 -16.45
CA MET A 187 -28.79 -15.28 -15.12
C MET A 187 -27.75 -15.95 -14.22
N MET A 188 -27.71 -17.29 -14.23
CA MET A 188 -26.72 -18.07 -13.49
C MET A 188 -25.30 -17.80 -14.00
N GLN A 189 -25.08 -17.77 -15.31
CA GLN A 189 -23.78 -17.47 -15.90
C GLN A 189 -23.32 -16.06 -15.54
N ASN A 190 -24.20 -15.07 -15.59
CA ASN A 190 -23.88 -13.70 -15.22
C ASN A 190 -23.53 -13.58 -13.73
N GLN A 191 -24.29 -14.26 -12.85
CA GLN A 191 -23.96 -14.31 -11.43
C GLN A 191 -22.58 -14.95 -11.18
N GLN A 192 -22.28 -16.07 -11.84
CA GLN A 192 -20.96 -16.71 -11.74
C GLN A 192 -19.84 -15.80 -12.25
N ALA A 193 -20.04 -15.12 -13.39
CA ALA A 193 -19.07 -14.18 -13.93
C ALA A 193 -18.84 -12.99 -13.00
N ALA A 194 -19.89 -12.44 -12.38
CA ALA A 194 -19.78 -11.36 -11.41
C ALA A 194 -19.02 -11.78 -10.14
N VAL A 195 -19.27 -13.00 -9.63
CA VAL A 195 -18.53 -13.55 -8.49
C VAL A 195 -17.05 -13.75 -8.86
N ALA A 196 -16.77 -14.35 -10.01
CA ALA A 196 -15.40 -14.56 -10.48
C ALA A 196 -14.65 -13.22 -10.65
N GLN A 197 -15.28 -12.21 -11.27
CA GLN A 197 -14.69 -10.87 -11.40
C GLN A 197 -14.42 -10.22 -10.04
N LYS A 198 -15.32 -10.39 -9.07
CA LYS A 198 -15.13 -9.90 -7.71
C LYS A 198 -13.93 -10.58 -7.05
N GLN A 199 -13.81 -11.91 -7.18
CA GLN A 199 -12.67 -12.66 -6.64
C GLN A 199 -11.35 -12.26 -7.29
N THR A 200 -11.29 -12.09 -8.61
CA THR A 200 -10.08 -11.64 -9.29
C THR A 200 -9.66 -10.25 -8.83
N HIS A 201 -10.62 -9.33 -8.67
CA HIS A 201 -10.35 -7.99 -8.19
C HIS A 201 -9.85 -8.00 -6.73
N LEU A 202 -10.44 -8.83 -5.87
CA LEU A 202 -9.98 -9.02 -4.49
C LEU A 202 -8.55 -9.55 -4.43
N ALA A 203 -8.21 -10.53 -5.26
CA ALA A 203 -6.86 -11.08 -5.34
C ALA A 203 -5.84 -10.04 -5.82
N GLU A 204 -6.18 -9.22 -6.82
CA GLU A 204 -5.32 -8.11 -7.26
C GLU A 204 -5.08 -7.07 -6.16
N GLN A 205 -6.13 -6.71 -5.42
CA GLN A 205 -6.01 -5.78 -4.29
C GLN A 205 -5.18 -6.39 -3.15
N ALA A 206 -5.35 -7.69 -2.88
CA ALA A 206 -4.55 -8.42 -1.89
C ALA A 206 -3.06 -8.41 -2.24
N LYS A 207 -2.72 -8.59 -3.52
CA LYS A 207 -1.33 -8.50 -4.00
C LYS A 207 -0.72 -7.10 -3.86
N MET A 208 -1.53 -6.04 -3.96
CA MET A 208 -1.06 -4.66 -3.78
C MET A 208 -0.92 -4.24 -2.30
N LEU A 209 -1.54 -4.95 -1.35
CA LEU A 209 -1.48 -4.59 0.07
C LEU A 209 -0.04 -4.55 0.64
N PRO A 210 0.85 -5.53 0.38
CA PRO A 210 2.23 -5.49 0.85
C PRO A 210 3.08 -4.35 0.25
N GLU A 211 2.73 -3.85 -0.93
CA GLU A 211 3.40 -2.67 -1.51
C GLU A 211 3.05 -1.39 -0.75
N TYR A 212 1.79 -1.28 -0.33
CA TYR A 212 1.28 -0.13 0.41
C TYR A 212 1.57 -0.18 1.90
N ILE A 213 1.64 -1.39 2.47
CA ILE A 213 1.82 -1.70 3.89
C ILE A 213 2.93 -2.77 4.02
N PRO A 214 4.22 -2.38 4.01
CA PRO A 214 5.35 -3.33 3.94
C PRO A 214 5.40 -4.37 5.07
N GLN A 215 4.90 -4.01 6.25
CA GLN A 215 4.77 -4.87 7.42
C GLN A 215 3.76 -6.03 7.25
N TRP A 216 2.85 -5.96 6.27
CA TRP A 216 1.90 -7.04 5.96
C TRP A 216 2.49 -8.10 5.02
N ARG A 217 3.79 -8.00 4.69
CA ARG A 217 4.55 -9.12 4.11
C ARG A 217 4.59 -10.32 5.06
N ASP A 218 4.48 -10.08 6.36
CA ASP A 218 4.24 -11.11 7.37
C ASP A 218 2.73 -11.33 7.51
N GLY A 219 2.27 -12.53 7.13
CA GLY A 219 0.86 -12.92 7.19
C GLY A 219 0.28 -12.80 8.60
N ALA A 220 1.04 -13.16 9.65
CA ALA A 220 0.53 -13.12 11.02
C ALA A 220 0.26 -11.68 11.49
N VAL A 221 1.07 -10.71 11.03
CA VAL A 221 0.86 -9.30 11.33
C VAL A 221 -0.36 -8.77 10.57
N ALA A 222 -0.53 -9.17 9.31
CA ALA A 222 -1.67 -8.78 8.49
C ALA A 222 -2.99 -9.28 9.09
N GLU A 223 -3.07 -10.55 9.50
CA GLU A 223 -4.26 -11.14 10.12
C GLU A 223 -4.63 -10.44 11.44
N ARG A 224 -3.65 -10.19 12.31
CA ARG A 224 -3.90 -9.49 13.57
C ARG A 224 -4.42 -8.08 13.34
N GLU A 225 -3.76 -7.31 12.48
CA GLU A 225 -4.11 -5.91 12.25
C GLU A 225 -5.43 -5.75 11.49
N THR A 226 -5.77 -6.67 10.58
CA THR A 226 -7.07 -6.69 9.91
C THR A 226 -8.20 -6.98 10.89
N LEU A 227 -8.02 -7.93 11.81
CA LEU A 227 -9.01 -8.24 12.84
C LEU A 227 -9.18 -7.10 13.85
N GLU A 228 -8.08 -6.51 14.31
CA GLU A 228 -8.11 -5.32 15.18
C GLU A 228 -8.83 -4.15 14.50
N LEU A 229 -8.53 -3.89 13.23
CA LEU A 229 -9.16 -2.83 12.46
C LEU A 229 -10.67 -3.07 12.29
N ARG A 230 -11.07 -4.30 11.95
CA ARG A 230 -12.49 -4.68 11.83
C ARG A 230 -13.24 -4.44 13.14
N ASN A 231 -12.67 -4.87 14.26
CA ASN A 231 -13.28 -4.69 15.57
C ASN A 231 -13.38 -3.22 15.94
N ALA A 232 -12.33 -2.43 15.70
CA ALA A 232 -12.34 -1.00 15.98
C ALA A 232 -13.42 -0.26 15.17
N LEU A 233 -13.61 -0.60 13.89
CA LEU A 233 -14.66 -0.01 13.05
C LEU A 233 -16.06 -0.38 13.56
N VAL A 234 -16.26 -1.64 13.97
CA VAL A 234 -17.56 -2.06 14.55
C VAL A 234 -17.81 -1.36 15.89
N GLU A 235 -16.79 -1.19 16.73
CA GLU A 235 -16.89 -0.42 17.98
C GLU A 235 -17.25 1.06 17.73
N ASP A 236 -16.73 1.65 16.65
CA ASP A 236 -17.04 3.02 16.22
C ASP A 236 -18.45 3.15 15.59
N GLY A 237 -19.18 2.04 15.41
CA GLY A 237 -20.58 2.02 14.97
C GLY A 237 -20.78 1.72 13.48
N PHE A 238 -19.75 1.26 12.77
CA PHE A 238 -19.90 0.79 11.39
C PHE A 238 -20.58 -0.58 11.34
N ASN A 239 -21.40 -0.81 10.31
CA ASN A 239 -22.02 -2.10 10.08
C ASN A 239 -20.96 -3.14 9.67
N PRO A 240 -20.91 -4.35 10.27
CA PRO A 240 -19.95 -5.39 9.88
C PRO A 240 -19.98 -5.75 8.39
N GLU A 241 -21.13 -5.65 7.73
CA GLU A 241 -21.22 -5.90 6.28
C GLU A 241 -20.51 -4.82 5.46
N ASP A 242 -20.63 -3.55 5.86
CA ASP A 242 -19.97 -2.43 5.18
C ASP A 242 -18.45 -2.50 5.36
N VAL A 243 -17.99 -2.96 6.53
CA VAL A 243 -16.57 -3.17 6.80
C VAL A 243 -16.00 -4.31 5.93
N GLY A 244 -16.76 -5.40 5.77
CA GLY A 244 -16.38 -6.50 4.88
C GLY A 244 -16.46 -6.15 3.38
N ALA A 245 -17.20 -5.11 3.02
CA ALA A 245 -17.27 -4.59 1.65
C ALA A 245 -16.06 -3.73 1.25
N ILE A 246 -15.15 -3.41 2.18
CA ILE A 246 -13.95 -2.63 1.89
C ILE A 246 -12.94 -3.50 1.14
N THR A 247 -12.83 -3.29 -0.18
CA THR A 247 -11.94 -4.07 -1.05
C THR A 247 -10.69 -3.31 -1.51
N ASP A 248 -10.64 -2.00 -1.36
CA ASP A 248 -9.54 -1.17 -1.89
C ASP A 248 -8.34 -1.16 -0.91
N ALA A 249 -7.18 -1.61 -1.39
CA ALA A 249 -5.94 -1.65 -0.62
C ALA A 249 -5.50 -0.27 -0.10
N ARG A 250 -5.80 0.81 -0.83
CA ARG A 250 -5.46 2.18 -0.44
C ARG A 250 -6.31 2.64 0.73
N LEU A 251 -7.60 2.31 0.74
CA LEU A 251 -8.48 2.62 1.85
C LEU A 251 -8.01 1.89 3.10
N VAL A 252 -7.70 0.59 2.99
CA VAL A 252 -7.18 -0.21 4.10
C VAL A 252 -5.91 0.43 4.70
N LYS A 253 -4.98 0.91 3.87
CA LYS A 253 -3.80 1.66 4.34
C LYS A 253 -4.17 2.89 5.17
N TRP A 254 -5.08 3.72 4.68
CA TRP A 254 -5.49 4.94 5.40
C TRP A 254 -6.24 4.63 6.70
N LEU A 255 -7.12 3.63 6.67
CA LEU A 255 -7.86 3.18 7.84
C LEU A 255 -6.91 2.64 8.92
N LEU A 256 -5.92 1.83 8.53
CA LEU A 256 -4.91 1.31 9.44
C LEU A 256 -4.05 2.42 10.04
N ALA A 257 -3.62 3.38 9.22
CA ALA A 257 -2.86 4.54 9.70
C ALA A 257 -3.67 5.37 10.71
N GLY A 258 -4.95 5.60 10.43
CA GLY A 258 -5.87 6.27 11.34
C GLY A 258 -6.03 5.51 12.66
N HIS A 259 -6.31 4.20 12.59
CA HIS A 259 -6.44 3.35 13.77
C HIS A 259 -5.19 3.41 14.66
N ARG A 260 -3.99 3.31 14.07
CA ARG A 260 -2.72 3.44 14.79
C ARG A 260 -2.57 4.79 15.48
N GLN A 261 -2.94 5.86 14.80
CA GLN A 261 -2.89 7.20 15.37
C GLN A 261 -3.84 7.32 16.57
N PHE A 262 -5.07 6.83 16.47
CA PHE A 262 -6.01 6.82 17.59
C PHE A 262 -5.49 6.00 18.79
N GLN A 263 -4.84 4.86 18.52
CA GLN A 263 -4.23 4.06 19.58
C GLN A 263 -3.07 4.80 20.27
N LEU A 264 -2.22 5.47 19.51
CA LEU A 264 -1.13 6.28 20.05
C LEU A 264 -1.66 7.44 20.90
N GLU A 265 -2.73 8.12 20.46
CA GLU A 265 -3.37 9.20 21.22
C GLU A 265 -3.97 8.72 22.54
N LYS A 266 -4.64 7.56 22.53
CA LYS A 266 -5.15 6.91 23.75
C LYS A 266 -4.02 6.55 24.72
N GLN A 267 -2.86 6.12 24.21
CA GLN A 267 -1.70 5.70 25.02
C GLN A 267 -0.79 6.85 25.47
N ALA A 268 -0.76 7.97 24.74
CA ALA A 268 0.04 9.16 25.03
C ALA A 268 -0.06 9.64 26.50
N PRO A 269 -1.25 9.79 27.11
CA PRO A 269 -1.36 10.21 28.52
C PRO A 269 -0.80 9.18 29.50
N GLN A 270 -0.86 7.89 29.18
CA GLN A 270 -0.37 6.82 30.05
C GLN A 270 1.16 6.73 30.02
N VAL A 271 1.76 6.88 28.84
CA VAL A 271 3.21 6.93 28.67
C VAL A 271 3.79 8.19 29.34
N ALA A 272 3.11 9.34 29.21
CA ALA A 272 3.50 10.58 29.89
C ALA A 272 3.48 10.41 31.43
N LYS A 273 2.42 9.82 32.00
CA LYS A 273 2.31 9.55 33.44
C LYS A 273 3.39 8.58 33.94
N LYS A 274 3.71 7.52 33.19
CA LYS A 274 4.73 6.53 33.55
C LYS A 274 6.15 7.12 33.51
N LYS A 275 6.45 7.99 32.54
CA LYS A 275 7.74 8.71 32.45
C LYS A 275 7.93 9.74 33.58
N VAL A 276 6.84 10.34 34.08
CA VAL A 276 6.89 11.30 35.19
C VAL A 276 6.98 10.61 36.56
N ALA A 277 6.34 9.44 36.72
CA ALA A 277 6.40 8.68 37.98
C ALA A 277 7.76 7.99 38.23
N GLY A 278 8.51 7.65 37.17
CA GLY A 278 9.78 6.94 37.26
C GLY A 278 11.03 7.82 37.47
N LYS A 279 10.91 9.15 37.39
CA LYS A 279 12.05 10.06 37.62
C LYS A 279 12.05 10.55 39.07
N PRO A 280 13.16 10.38 39.84
CA PRO A 280 13.28 11.01 41.14
C PRO A 280 13.14 12.52 40.96
N LYS A 281 12.32 13.15 41.82
CA LYS A 281 12.08 14.59 41.79
C LYS A 281 13.43 15.29 41.99
N VAL A 282 14.01 15.79 40.91
CA VAL A 282 15.30 16.47 40.96
C VAL A 282 15.14 17.71 41.80
N LEU A 283 15.80 17.69 42.96
CA LEU A 283 15.96 18.81 43.85
C LEU A 283 16.67 19.94 43.09
N LYS A 284 16.15 21.17 43.20
CA LYS A 284 16.77 22.35 42.58
C LYS A 284 18.25 22.43 43.01
N PRO A 285 19.18 22.74 42.09
CA PRO A 285 20.60 22.88 42.42
C PRO A 285 20.74 23.92 43.54
N GLY A 286 21.30 23.52 44.68
CA GLY A 286 21.45 24.34 45.88
C GLY A 286 20.59 23.96 47.08
N SER A 287 19.71 22.96 46.97
CA SER A 287 18.99 22.45 48.15
C SER A 287 19.85 21.44 48.93
N ALA A 288 20.02 21.70 50.23
CA ALA A 288 20.80 20.86 51.13
C ALA A 288 20.26 19.42 51.13
N LYS A 289 21.18 18.44 51.05
CA LYS A 289 20.87 17.01 51.10
C LYS A 289 20.07 16.72 52.38
N VAL A 290 18.77 16.44 52.25
CA VAL A 290 17.93 16.04 53.38
C VAL A 290 18.52 14.72 53.89
N LYS A 291 19.05 14.72 55.11
CA LYS A 291 19.56 13.50 55.75
C LYS A 291 18.43 12.48 55.75
N ALA A 292 18.72 11.26 55.30
CA ALA A 292 17.75 10.18 55.26
C ALA A 292 17.03 10.09 56.60
N ASP A 293 15.71 10.23 56.57
CA ASP A 293 14.87 10.34 57.76
C ASP A 293 15.03 9.04 58.55
N THR A 294 15.72 9.09 59.70
CA THR A 294 16.01 7.94 60.56
C THR A 294 14.72 7.21 60.96
N ARG A 295 13.61 7.94 61.03
CA ARG A 295 12.26 7.39 61.25
C ARG A 295 11.80 6.42 60.16
N SER A 296 12.24 6.59 58.92
CA SER A 296 11.85 5.70 57.81
C SER A 296 12.56 4.35 57.87
N ASN A 297 13.81 4.33 58.33
CA ASN A 297 14.58 3.09 58.52
C ASN A 297 14.09 2.35 59.77
N LEU A 298 13.79 3.06 60.85
CA LEU A 298 13.20 2.48 62.06
C LEU A 298 11.86 1.78 61.76
N LYS A 299 10.99 2.42 60.96
CA LYS A 299 9.72 1.81 60.53
C LYS A 299 9.91 0.53 59.73
N LYS A 300 10.84 0.53 58.77
CA LYS A 300 11.14 -0.68 57.97
C LYS A 300 11.67 -1.84 58.83
N LYS A 301 12.53 -1.54 59.82
CA LYS A 301 13.03 -2.56 60.75
C LYS A 301 11.95 -3.04 61.71
N LEU A 302 11.06 -2.15 62.17
CA LEU A 302 9.90 -2.52 62.97
C LEU A 302 8.92 -3.42 62.19
N ASP A 303 8.65 -3.09 60.93
CA ASP A 303 7.80 -3.91 60.06
C ASP A 303 8.43 -5.29 59.80
N ALA A 304 9.75 -5.34 59.58
CA ALA A 304 10.48 -6.59 59.44
C ALA A 304 10.44 -7.44 60.73
N ALA A 305 10.70 -6.83 61.89
CA ALA A 305 10.63 -7.50 63.20
C ALA A 305 9.21 -7.98 63.54
N SER A 306 8.19 -7.20 63.18
CA SER A 306 6.78 -7.60 63.35
C SER A 306 6.41 -8.84 62.54
N LYS A 307 7.07 -9.02 61.38
CA LYS A 307 6.82 -10.13 60.45
C LYS A 307 7.61 -11.38 60.81
N THR A 308 8.83 -11.24 61.32
CA THR A 308 9.66 -12.37 61.77
C THR A 308 9.34 -12.83 63.20
N GLN A 309 8.73 -11.96 64.02
CA GLN A 309 8.40 -12.19 65.43
C GLN A 309 9.59 -12.70 66.27
N SER A 310 10.81 -12.40 65.85
CA SER A 310 12.04 -12.80 66.55
C SER A 310 12.41 -11.77 67.61
N ARG A 311 12.81 -12.25 68.80
CA ARG A 311 13.26 -11.38 69.90
C ARG A 311 14.50 -10.58 69.56
N GLU A 312 15.38 -11.11 68.71
CA GLU A 312 16.63 -10.46 68.30
C GLU A 312 16.36 -9.25 67.40
N ASP A 313 15.41 -9.37 66.46
CA ASP A 313 15.04 -8.28 65.56
C ASP A 313 14.38 -7.12 66.33
N PHE A 314 13.52 -7.43 67.32
CA PHE A 314 12.92 -6.40 68.18
C PHE A 314 13.94 -5.70 69.08
N ASN A 315 14.95 -6.41 69.57
CA ASN A 315 16.03 -5.79 70.35
C ASN A 315 16.83 -4.79 69.48
N SER A 316 17.10 -5.13 68.21
CA SER A 316 17.80 -4.21 67.31
C SER A 316 17.02 -2.92 67.03
N VAL A 317 15.69 -3.01 66.92
CA VAL A 317 14.80 -1.85 66.78
C VAL A 317 14.78 -1.02 68.06
N PHE A 318 14.82 -1.67 69.22
CA PHE A 318 14.79 -1.02 70.52
C PHE A 318 16.12 -0.31 70.84
N GLU A 319 17.26 -0.91 70.51
CA GLU A 319 18.58 -0.27 70.65
C GLU A 319 18.69 0.99 69.78
N GLU A 320 18.18 0.95 68.54
CA GLU A 320 18.15 2.12 67.65
C GLU A 320 17.14 3.20 68.10
N LEU A 321 16.18 2.86 68.95
CA LEU A 321 15.23 3.82 69.53
C LEU A 321 15.82 4.53 70.76
N LEU A 322 16.75 3.89 71.47
CA LEU A 322 17.35 4.41 72.70
C LEU A 322 18.74 5.06 72.51
N GLY A 323 19.44 4.75 71.42
CA GLY A 323 20.70 5.40 71.01
C GLY A 323 20.48 6.71 70.24
#